data_AF-A0A2C9W2L2-F1
#
_entry.id   AF-A0A2C9W2L2-F1
#
_cell.length_a   1.000
_cell.length_b   1.000
_cell.length_c   1.000
_cell.angle_alpha   90.00
_cell.angle_beta   90.00
_cell.angle_gamma   90.00
#
_symmetry.space_group_name_H-M   'P 1'
#
loop_
_entity.id
_entity.type
_entity.pdbx_description
1 polymer ?
#
loop_
_entity_poly.entity_id
_entity_poly.type
_entity_poly.pdbx_seq_one_letter_code
_entity_poly.pdbx_strand_id
1 'polypeptide(L)'
;MSSETSMSNQASKPDVQQQKEALKGFLNMPLEAIQLANAYGNIEGIILTLIQHSKDLNEKTILQGLLSCLAEFKESAPMVITTAETAQARRTSLSGKTDELDAKLAQTHEELSSKDAEFLRLSTEEEKLEAQIQLLIKQKEDVVAHKKSVLVELEKSNKEVSKDLEEWKKLESEIKQANVNWVGAQEKLALANVRWKLYKEDLGLGKLNIS
;
A
#
# COMPACT_ATOMS: atom_id res chain seq x y z
N MET A 1 -43.37 100.03 39.35
CA MET A 1 -42.74 100.23 38.03
C MET A 1 -41.31 99.75 38.18
N SER A 2 -41.10 98.45 38.02
CA SER A 2 -40.65 97.80 36.77
C SER A 2 -39.18 98.14 36.49
N SER A 3 -38.30 97.24 36.87
CA SER A 3 -36.96 97.14 36.32
C SER A 3 -36.78 95.69 35.89
N GLU A 4 -36.99 95.49 34.59
CA GLU A 4 -36.82 94.23 33.88
C GLU A 4 -35.34 93.84 33.88
N THR A 5 -35.05 92.69 34.47
CA THR A 5 -33.76 92.02 34.38
C THR A 5 -33.62 91.45 32.97
N SER A 6 -32.87 92.15 32.11
CA SER A 6 -32.42 91.61 30.82
C SER A 6 -31.47 90.43 31.07
N MET A 7 -31.97 89.20 30.92
CA MET A 7 -31.11 88.02 30.82
C MET A 7 -30.59 87.92 29.38
N SER A 8 -29.34 88.33 29.21
CA SER A 8 -28.51 88.10 28.04
C SER A 8 -28.36 86.58 27.80
N ASN A 9 -29.02 86.05 26.78
CA ASN A 9 -28.69 84.75 26.20
C ASN A 9 -27.38 84.87 25.42
N GLN A 10 -26.26 84.82 26.14
CA GLN A 10 -24.95 84.69 25.52
C GLN A 10 -24.68 83.20 25.30
N ALA A 11 -25.10 82.69 24.12
CA ALA A 11 -24.65 81.39 23.66
C ALA A 11 -23.11 81.38 23.66
N SER A 12 -22.52 80.46 24.43
CA SER A 12 -21.07 80.27 24.50
C SER A 12 -20.50 80.12 23.09
N LYS A 13 -19.55 80.97 22.72
CA LYS A 13 -18.85 80.85 21.44
C LYS A 13 -18.21 79.45 21.36
N PRO A 14 -18.35 78.72 20.24
CA PRO A 14 -17.67 77.44 20.07
C PRO A 14 -16.16 77.66 20.16
N ASP A 15 -15.45 76.79 20.91
CA ASP A 15 -13.98 76.79 20.92
C ASP A 15 -13.47 76.22 19.59
N VAL A 16 -13.08 77.13 18.69
CA VAL A 16 -12.56 76.82 17.35
C VAL A 16 -11.32 75.93 17.42
N GLN A 17 -10.49 76.06 18.46
CA GLN A 17 -9.28 75.24 18.60
C GLN A 17 -9.63 73.81 18.97
N GLN A 18 -10.58 73.63 19.90
CA GLN A 18 -11.08 72.31 20.27
C GLN A 18 -11.74 71.59 19.07
N GLN A 19 -12.46 72.32 18.22
CA GLN A 19 -13.04 71.77 17.00
C GLN A 19 -11.99 71.33 15.97
N LYS A 20 -10.89 72.09 15.83
CA LYS A 20 -9.76 71.69 14.97
C LYS A 20 -9.09 70.42 15.46
N GLU A 21 -8.88 70.28 16.77
CA GLU A 21 -8.32 69.05 17.34
C GLU A 21 -9.29 67.86 17.20
N ALA A 22 -10.58 68.07 17.42
CA ALA A 22 -11.60 67.04 17.20
C ALA A 22 -11.65 66.58 15.74
N LEU A 23 -11.63 67.52 14.78
CA LEU A 23 -11.60 67.20 13.34
C LEU A 23 -10.35 66.40 12.98
N LYS A 24 -9.17 66.83 13.48
CA LYS A 24 -7.91 66.11 13.29
C LYS A 24 -7.97 64.69 13.85
N GLY A 25 -8.62 64.49 15.00
CA GLY A 25 -8.86 63.17 15.57
C GLY A 25 -9.64 62.26 14.60
N PHE A 26 -10.73 62.76 14.02
CA PHE A 26 -11.52 62.00 13.03
C PHE A 26 -10.77 61.76 11.71
N LEU A 27 -10.01 62.73 11.21
CA LEU A 27 -9.23 62.56 9.98
C LEU A 27 -8.11 61.52 10.10
N ASN A 28 -7.66 61.23 11.32
CA ASN A 28 -6.70 60.17 11.59
C ASN A 28 -7.36 58.78 11.77
N MET A 29 -8.69 58.68 11.77
CA MET A 29 -9.41 57.42 11.85
C MET A 29 -9.61 56.81 10.46
N PRO A 30 -9.59 55.48 10.34
CA PRO A 30 -9.99 54.80 9.10
C PRO A 30 -11.51 54.96 8.86
N LEU A 31 -11.94 54.89 7.60
CA LEU A 31 -13.34 55.07 7.20
C LEU A 31 -14.27 54.04 7.85
N GLU A 32 -13.76 52.83 8.10
CA GLU A 32 -14.42 51.75 8.83
C GLU A 32 -14.77 52.18 10.26
N ALA A 33 -13.83 52.84 10.95
CA ALA A 33 -14.03 53.33 12.31
C ALA A 33 -14.99 54.53 12.34
N ILE A 34 -14.92 55.41 11.34
CA ILE A 34 -15.85 56.54 11.18
C ILE A 34 -17.28 56.03 10.92
N GLN A 35 -17.43 55.00 10.08
CA GLN A 35 -18.71 54.35 9.80
C GLN A 35 -19.27 53.64 11.04
N LEU A 36 -18.45 52.85 11.74
CA LEU A 36 -18.84 52.12 12.94
C LEU A 36 -19.26 53.06 14.08
N ALA A 37 -18.55 54.19 14.24
CA ALA A 37 -18.87 55.21 15.23
C ALA A 37 -20.03 56.13 14.81
N ASN A 38 -20.61 55.95 13.62
CA ASN A 38 -21.63 56.82 13.03
C ASN A 38 -21.22 58.31 13.08
N ALA A 39 -19.94 58.61 12.84
CA ALA A 39 -19.34 59.90 13.12
C ALA A 39 -19.48 60.93 12.00
N TYR A 40 -19.96 60.54 10.81
CA TYR A 40 -20.09 61.44 9.64
C TYR A 40 -20.85 62.74 9.93
N GLY A 41 -21.97 62.67 10.65
CA GLY A 41 -22.75 63.86 11.02
C GLY A 41 -22.01 64.78 12.00
N ASN A 42 -21.21 64.22 12.92
CA ASN A 42 -20.39 64.99 13.84
C ASN A 42 -19.25 65.70 13.11
N ILE A 43 -18.60 65.00 12.17
CA ILE A 43 -17.54 65.56 11.32
C ILE A 43 -18.10 66.69 10.45
N GLU A 44 -19.24 66.47 9.80
CA GLU A 44 -19.97 67.47 9.00
C GLU A 44 -20.29 68.73 9.84
N GLY A 45 -20.83 68.56 11.05
CA GLY A 45 -21.12 69.66 11.97
C GLY A 45 -19.88 70.46 12.41
N ILE A 46 -18.76 69.78 12.66
CA ILE A 46 -17.48 70.43 12.98
C ILE A 46 -16.98 71.25 11.78
N ILE A 47 -16.99 70.69 10.57
CA ILE A 47 -16.54 71.37 9.35
C ILE A 47 -17.38 72.63 9.09
N LEU A 48 -18.71 72.54 9.18
CA LEU A 48 -19.62 73.68 8.98
C LEU A 48 -19.37 74.79 10.01
N THR A 49 -19.14 74.44 11.27
CA THR A 49 -18.84 75.42 12.32
C THR A 49 -17.50 76.14 12.06
N LEU A 50 -16.48 75.39 11.63
CA LEU A 50 -15.17 75.96 11.26
C LEU A 50 -15.27 76.88 10.04
N ILE A 51 -16.05 76.53 9.01
CA ILE A 51 -16.31 77.40 7.85
C ILE A 51 -16.95 78.71 8.29
N GLN A 52 -17.97 78.65 9.15
CA GLN A 52 -18.70 79.83 9.62
C GLN A 52 -17.79 80.80 10.39
N HIS A 53 -16.79 80.28 11.11
CA HIS A 53 -15.94 81.07 12.01
C HIS A 53 -14.58 81.45 11.40
N SER A 54 -14.21 80.87 10.26
CA SER A 54 -12.98 81.23 9.55
C SER A 54 -13.09 82.59 8.86
N LYS A 55 -12.02 83.38 8.96
CA LYS A 55 -11.85 84.65 8.22
C LYS A 55 -10.97 84.49 6.99
N ASP A 56 -10.27 83.36 6.86
CA ASP A 56 -9.40 83.05 5.75
C ASP A 56 -10.20 82.38 4.62
N LEU A 57 -10.16 83.00 3.44
CA LEU A 57 -10.86 82.49 2.26
C LEU A 57 -10.28 81.15 1.79
N ASN A 58 -8.98 80.94 1.97
CA ASN A 58 -8.29 79.70 1.60
C ASN A 58 -8.71 78.55 2.52
N GLU A 59 -8.72 78.79 3.84
CA GLU A 59 -9.19 77.80 4.83
C GLU A 59 -10.65 77.40 4.58
N LYS A 60 -11.53 78.37 4.25
CA LYS A 60 -12.92 78.09 3.86
C LYS A 60 -13.03 77.18 2.63
N THR A 61 -12.22 77.45 1.61
CA THR A 61 -12.23 76.68 0.36
C THR A 61 -11.80 75.23 0.62
N ILE A 62 -10.76 75.04 1.44
CA ILE A 62 -10.28 73.72 1.86
C ILE A 62 -11.37 72.95 2.63
N LEU A 63 -12.01 73.61 3.60
CA LEU A 63 -13.07 72.99 4.41
C LEU A 63 -14.33 72.65 3.58
N GLN A 64 -14.67 73.47 2.58
CA GLN A 64 -15.75 73.15 1.64
C GLN A 64 -15.40 71.93 0.77
N GLY A 65 -14.17 71.83 0.27
CA GLY A 65 -13.70 70.64 -0.43
C GLY A 65 -13.74 69.38 0.44
N LEU A 66 -13.35 69.52 1.72
CA LEU A 66 -13.43 68.44 2.71
C LEU A 66 -14.88 67.99 2.94
N LEU A 67 -15.83 68.93 2.98
CA LEU A 67 -17.25 68.65 3.15
C LEU A 67 -17.82 67.86 1.96
N SER A 68 -17.47 68.25 0.73
CA SER A 68 -17.86 67.51 -0.49
C SER A 68 -17.31 66.08 -0.48
N CYS A 69 -16.03 65.93 -0.12
CA CYS A 69 -15.38 64.62 -0.04
C CYS A 69 -15.97 63.73 1.05
N LEU A 70 -16.35 64.31 2.20
CA LEU A 70 -17.05 63.60 3.28
C LEU A 70 -18.41 63.05 2.83
N ALA A 71 -19.15 63.80 2.01
CA ALA A 71 -20.43 63.37 1.46
C ALA A 71 -20.27 62.18 0.50
N GLU A 72 -19.26 62.22 -0.38
CA GLU A 72 -18.90 61.11 -1.26
C GLU A 72 -18.56 59.85 -0.45
N PHE A 73 -17.71 59.97 0.58
CA PHE A 73 -17.35 58.83 1.42
C PHE A 73 -18.52 58.30 2.24
N LYS A 74 -19.39 59.16 2.76
CA LYS A 74 -20.60 58.73 3.48
C LYS A 74 -21.53 57.89 2.62
N GLU A 75 -21.62 58.21 1.32
CA GLU A 75 -22.42 57.48 0.36
C GLU A 75 -21.76 56.17 -0.10
N SER A 76 -20.44 56.18 -0.39
CA SER A 76 -19.75 55.04 -0.98
C SER A 76 -19.15 54.05 0.03
N ALA A 77 -18.75 54.51 1.22
CA ALA A 77 -17.98 53.69 2.18
C ALA A 77 -18.71 52.41 2.63
N PRO A 78 -20.02 52.40 2.94
CA PRO A 78 -20.69 51.17 3.38
C PRO A 78 -20.56 50.03 2.38
N MET A 79 -20.77 50.30 1.09
CA MET A 79 -20.64 49.30 0.03
C MET A 79 -19.21 48.77 -0.09
N VAL A 80 -18.22 49.67 -0.07
CA VAL A 80 -16.79 49.31 -0.20
C VAL A 80 -16.35 48.44 0.97
N ILE A 81 -16.75 48.80 2.20
CA ILE A 81 -16.43 48.03 3.42
C ILE A 81 -17.04 46.63 3.35
N THR A 82 -18.33 46.51 3.06
CA THR A 82 -18.99 45.19 2.94
C THR A 82 -18.37 44.34 1.83
N THR A 83 -17.97 44.96 0.72
CA THR A 83 -17.29 44.27 -0.39
C THR A 83 -15.92 43.75 0.05
N ALA A 84 -15.13 44.58 0.76
CA ALA A 84 -13.83 44.21 1.28
C ALA A 84 -13.92 43.06 2.32
N GLU A 85 -14.87 43.14 3.25
CA GLU A 85 -15.13 42.10 4.25
C GLU A 85 -15.54 40.77 3.59
N THR A 86 -16.45 40.84 2.62
CA THR A 86 -16.90 39.65 1.87
C THR A 86 -15.74 39.04 1.07
N ALA A 87 -14.93 39.87 0.42
CA ALA A 87 -13.75 39.42 -0.31
C ALA A 87 -12.71 38.76 0.63
N GLN A 88 -12.49 39.35 1.81
CA GLN A 88 -11.58 38.81 2.82
C GLN A 88 -12.08 37.47 3.36
N ALA A 89 -13.37 37.34 3.69
CA ALA A 89 -13.95 36.09 4.15
C ALA A 89 -13.84 35.00 3.07
N ARG A 90 -14.10 35.35 1.80
CA ARG A 90 -13.93 34.43 0.67
C ARG A 90 -12.48 33.99 0.50
N ARG A 91 -11.53 34.92 0.62
CA ARG A 91 -10.09 34.62 0.54
C ARG A 91 -9.67 33.63 1.61
N THR A 92 -10.05 33.85 2.87
CA THR A 92 -9.73 32.94 3.98
C THR A 92 -10.35 31.56 3.78
N SER A 93 -11.62 31.50 3.33
CA SER A 93 -12.28 30.23 3.03
C SER A 93 -11.59 29.45 1.91
N LEU A 94 -11.19 30.13 0.83
CA LEU A 94 -10.48 29.51 -0.28
C LEU A 94 -9.07 29.04 0.12
N SER A 95 -8.37 29.81 0.97
CA SER A 95 -7.08 29.39 1.52
C SER A 95 -7.21 28.07 2.28
N GLY A 96 -8.16 27.97 3.22
CA GLY A 96 -8.35 26.74 3.99
C GLY A 96 -8.74 25.53 3.12
N LYS A 97 -9.54 25.73 2.07
CA LYS A 97 -9.85 24.67 1.10
C LYS A 97 -8.63 24.22 0.30
N THR A 98 -7.71 25.14 0.01
CA THR A 98 -6.46 24.84 -0.71
C THR A 98 -5.56 24.01 0.18
N ASP A 99 -5.36 24.42 1.43
CA ASP A 99 -4.56 23.69 2.41
C ASP A 99 -5.10 22.26 2.64
N GLU A 100 -6.43 22.09 2.71
CA GLU A 100 -7.07 20.78 2.84
C GLU A 100 -6.83 19.90 1.60
N LEU A 101 -6.91 20.48 0.39
CA LEU A 101 -6.62 19.76 -0.85
C LEU A 101 -5.15 19.35 -0.94
N ASP A 102 -4.23 20.22 -0.56
CA ASP A 102 -2.79 19.92 -0.55
C ASP A 102 -2.47 18.79 0.42
N ALA A 103 -3.08 18.79 1.61
CA ALA A 103 -2.93 17.70 2.57
C ALA A 103 -3.47 16.36 2.03
N LYS A 104 -4.64 16.37 1.37
CA LYS A 104 -5.21 15.16 0.73
C LYS A 104 -4.35 14.66 -0.41
N LEU A 105 -3.77 15.56 -1.22
CA LEU A 105 -2.87 15.21 -2.30
C LEU A 105 -1.57 14.59 -1.77
N ALA A 106 -0.98 15.17 -0.73
CA ALA A 106 0.21 14.61 -0.10
C ALA A 106 -0.05 13.20 0.46
N GLN A 107 -1.16 13.01 1.18
CA GLN A 107 -1.55 11.71 1.72
C GLN A 107 -1.76 10.67 0.60
N THR A 108 -2.54 11.02 -0.43
CA THR A 108 -2.81 10.08 -1.53
C THR A 108 -1.57 9.72 -2.33
N HIS A 109 -0.63 10.66 -2.49
CA HIS A 109 0.66 10.38 -3.12
C HIS A 109 1.51 9.41 -2.29
N GLU A 110 1.56 9.58 -0.96
CA GLU A 110 2.28 8.66 -0.07
C GLU A 110 1.67 7.25 -0.10
N GLU A 111 0.34 7.15 -0.03
CA GLU A 111 -0.37 5.88 -0.15
C GLU A 111 -0.10 5.18 -1.49
N LEU A 112 -0.09 5.95 -2.59
CA LEU A 112 0.22 5.42 -3.91
C LEU A 112 1.67 4.91 -3.99
N SER A 113 2.62 5.70 -3.50
CA SER A 113 4.04 5.31 -3.48
C SER A 113 4.28 4.04 -2.64
N SER A 114 3.56 3.89 -1.53
CA SER A 114 3.62 2.68 -0.70
C SER A 114 3.11 1.45 -1.46
N LYS A 115 1.97 1.59 -2.15
CA LYS A 115 1.39 0.51 -2.97
C LYS A 115 2.27 0.14 -4.16
N ASP A 116 2.90 1.11 -4.81
CA ASP A 116 3.83 0.85 -5.91
C ASP A 116 5.05 0.05 -5.43
N ALA A 117 5.60 0.40 -4.26
CA ALA A 117 6.71 -0.35 -3.66
C ALA A 117 6.30 -1.79 -3.28
N GLU A 118 5.10 -1.97 -2.74
CA GLU A 118 4.56 -3.30 -2.44
C GLU A 118 4.34 -4.13 -3.71
N PHE A 119 3.81 -3.52 -4.77
CA PHE A 119 3.62 -4.16 -6.07
C PHE A 119 4.95 -4.66 -6.65
N LEU A 120 6.00 -3.83 -6.66
CA LEU A 120 7.33 -4.22 -7.14
C LEU A 120 7.92 -5.37 -6.32
N ARG A 121 7.75 -5.34 -5.00
CA ARG A 121 8.19 -6.44 -4.12
C ARG A 121 7.47 -7.75 -4.46
N LEU A 122 6.14 -7.70 -4.63
CA LEU A 122 5.35 -8.88 -4.96
C LEU A 122 5.70 -9.43 -6.35
N SER A 123 5.90 -8.56 -7.34
CA SER A 123 6.32 -8.95 -8.68
C SER A 123 7.69 -9.66 -8.67
N THR A 124 8.63 -9.18 -7.87
CA THR A 124 9.95 -9.84 -7.72
C THR A 124 9.84 -11.21 -7.05
N GLU A 125 8.98 -11.35 -6.03
CA GLU A 125 8.76 -12.64 -5.37
C GLU A 125 8.02 -13.62 -6.30
N GLU A 126 7.07 -13.14 -7.10
CA GLU A 126 6.38 -13.93 -8.13
C GLU A 126 7.38 -14.53 -9.14
N GLU A 127 8.29 -13.70 -9.69
CA GLU A 127 9.33 -14.18 -10.62
C GLU A 127 10.22 -15.27 -9.99
N LYS A 128 10.60 -15.09 -8.72
CA LYS A 128 11.41 -16.05 -7.97
C LYS A 128 10.67 -17.37 -7.70
N LEU A 129 9.37 -17.30 -7.40
CA LEU A 129 8.54 -18.49 -7.22
C LEU A 129 8.35 -19.23 -8.54
N GLU A 130 8.13 -18.51 -9.63
CA GLU A 130 8.01 -19.11 -10.96
C GLU A 130 9.31 -19.86 -11.36
N ALA A 131 10.48 -19.27 -11.13
CA ALA A 131 11.76 -19.94 -11.37
C ALA A 131 11.92 -21.25 -10.55
N GLN A 132 11.47 -21.26 -9.29
CA GLN A 132 11.48 -22.45 -8.45
C GLN A 132 10.50 -23.52 -8.94
N ILE A 133 9.31 -23.13 -9.39
CA ILE A 133 8.31 -24.03 -9.96
C ILE A 133 8.88 -24.71 -11.20
N GLN A 134 9.52 -23.97 -12.11
CA GLN A 134 10.14 -24.52 -13.31
C GLN A 134 11.26 -25.53 -12.98
N LEU A 135 12.09 -25.24 -11.97
CA LEU A 135 13.11 -26.17 -11.50
C LEU A 135 12.50 -27.48 -10.97
N LEU A 136 11.45 -27.38 -10.15
CA LEU A 136 10.76 -28.56 -9.60
C LEU A 136 10.07 -29.38 -10.69
N ILE A 137 9.49 -28.74 -11.71
CA ILE A 137 8.92 -29.43 -12.87
C ILE A 137 10.00 -30.26 -13.56
N LYS A 138 11.17 -29.67 -13.84
CA LYS A 138 12.28 -30.39 -14.46
C LYS A 138 12.77 -31.57 -13.63
N GLN A 139 12.96 -31.37 -12.32
CA GLN A 139 13.36 -32.45 -11.42
C GLN A 139 12.33 -33.60 -11.39
N LYS A 140 11.04 -33.27 -11.40
CA LYS A 140 9.96 -34.27 -11.48
C LYS A 140 10.03 -35.06 -12.79
N GLU A 141 10.27 -34.40 -13.92
CA GLU A 141 10.41 -35.07 -15.21
C GLU A 141 11.58 -36.07 -15.21
N ASP A 142 12.74 -35.67 -14.67
CA ASP A 142 13.92 -36.54 -14.53
C ASP A 142 13.61 -37.77 -13.67
N VAL A 143 12.96 -37.58 -12.52
CA VAL A 143 12.56 -38.69 -11.63
C VAL A 143 11.56 -39.62 -12.31
N VAL A 144 10.60 -39.07 -13.06
CA VAL A 144 9.62 -39.87 -13.80
C VAL A 144 10.30 -40.68 -14.91
N ALA A 145 11.26 -40.09 -15.63
CA ALA A 145 12.04 -40.79 -16.64
C ALA A 145 12.87 -41.93 -16.01
N HIS A 146 13.56 -41.66 -14.91
CA HIS A 146 14.34 -42.66 -14.19
C HIS A 146 13.46 -43.81 -13.66
N LYS A 147 12.32 -43.49 -13.04
CA LYS A 147 11.33 -44.47 -12.57
C LYS A 147 10.87 -45.40 -13.69
N LYS A 148 10.60 -44.86 -14.89
CA LYS A 148 10.23 -45.67 -16.05
C LYS A 148 11.37 -46.61 -16.48
N SER A 149 12.61 -46.13 -16.51
CA SER A 149 13.77 -46.97 -16.83
C SER A 149 13.92 -48.14 -15.85
N VAL A 150 13.87 -47.86 -14.54
CA VAL A 150 13.98 -48.89 -13.50
C VAL A 150 12.84 -49.91 -13.60
N LEU A 151 11.61 -49.47 -13.94
CA LEU A 151 10.49 -50.39 -14.14
C LEU A 151 10.78 -51.40 -15.26
N VAL A 152 11.32 -50.93 -16.39
CA VAL A 152 11.68 -51.79 -17.53
C VAL A 152 12.78 -52.80 -17.15
N GLU A 153 13.79 -52.37 -16.41
CA GLU A 153 14.85 -53.25 -15.90
C GLU A 153 14.29 -54.31 -14.94
N LEU A 154 13.38 -53.91 -14.05
CA LEU A 154 12.75 -54.82 -13.11
C LEU A 154 11.88 -55.86 -13.82
N GLU A 155 11.10 -55.46 -14.82
CA GLU A 155 10.31 -56.39 -15.65
C GLU A 155 11.20 -57.39 -16.39
N LYS A 156 12.36 -56.96 -16.89
CA LYS A 156 13.35 -57.83 -17.54
C LYS A 156 13.92 -58.85 -16.56
N SER A 157 14.45 -58.39 -15.43
CA SER A 157 15.02 -59.26 -14.40
C SER A 157 14.00 -60.25 -13.85
N ASN A 158 12.74 -59.83 -13.67
CA ASN A 158 11.68 -60.72 -13.20
C ASN A 158 11.37 -61.85 -14.20
N LYS A 159 11.44 -61.58 -15.51
CA LYS A 159 11.30 -62.62 -16.56
C LYS A 159 12.47 -63.59 -16.54
N GLU A 160 13.70 -63.09 -16.37
CA GLU A 160 14.91 -63.92 -16.27
C GLU A 160 14.84 -64.85 -15.04
N VAL A 161 14.54 -64.31 -13.86
CA VAL A 161 14.36 -65.09 -12.63
C VAL A 161 13.26 -66.15 -12.77
N SER A 162 12.15 -65.81 -13.43
CA SER A 162 11.06 -66.77 -13.67
C SER A 162 11.51 -67.93 -14.56
N LYS A 163 12.35 -67.65 -15.57
CA LYS A 163 12.92 -68.68 -16.45
C LYS A 163 13.89 -69.58 -15.69
N ASP A 164 14.82 -68.99 -14.93
CA ASP A 164 15.82 -69.72 -14.15
C ASP A 164 15.16 -70.62 -13.09
N LEU A 165 14.06 -70.16 -12.47
CA LEU A 165 13.28 -70.95 -11.52
C LEU A 165 12.66 -72.19 -12.18
N GLU A 166 12.14 -72.05 -13.40
CA GLU A 166 11.54 -73.17 -14.12
C GLU A 166 12.61 -74.18 -14.57
N GLU A 167 13.77 -73.69 -15.03
CA GLU A 167 14.93 -74.53 -15.32
C GLU A 167 15.42 -75.28 -14.07
N TRP A 168 15.48 -74.61 -12.92
CA TRP A 168 15.87 -75.23 -11.65
C TRP A 168 14.92 -76.36 -11.24
N LYS A 169 13.60 -76.15 -11.34
CA LYS A 169 12.60 -77.21 -11.04
C LYS A 169 12.75 -78.42 -11.97
N LYS A 170 13.02 -78.18 -13.25
CA LYS A 170 13.26 -79.25 -14.22
C LYS A 170 14.48 -80.07 -13.83
N LEU A 171 15.61 -79.41 -13.54
CA LEU A 171 16.83 -80.07 -13.09
C LEU A 171 16.62 -80.84 -11.79
N GLU A 172 15.87 -80.29 -10.83
CA GLU A 172 15.54 -80.98 -9.58
C GLU A 172 14.80 -82.31 -9.86
N SER A 173 13.85 -82.31 -10.79
CA SER A 173 13.15 -83.53 -11.22
C SER A 173 14.06 -84.53 -11.91
N GLU A 174 14.95 -84.07 -12.80
CA GLU A 174 15.91 -84.93 -13.49
C GLU A 174 16.90 -85.58 -12.51
N ILE A 175 17.39 -84.83 -11.52
CA ILE A 175 18.26 -85.37 -10.45
C ILE A 175 17.53 -86.43 -9.62
N LYS A 176 16.27 -86.17 -9.22
CA LYS A 176 15.45 -87.16 -8.49
C LYS A 176 15.33 -88.46 -9.28
N GLN A 177 15.03 -88.37 -10.58
CA GLN A 177 14.91 -89.55 -11.44
C GLN A 177 16.26 -90.27 -11.63
N ALA A 178 17.35 -89.53 -11.84
CA ALA A 178 18.69 -90.09 -11.98
C ALA A 178 19.12 -90.85 -10.72
N ASN A 179 18.82 -90.31 -9.55
CA ASN A 179 19.10 -90.96 -8.26
C ASN A 179 18.33 -92.28 -8.10
N VAL A 180 17.03 -92.30 -8.44
CA VAL A 180 16.23 -93.55 -8.43
C VAL A 180 16.83 -94.59 -9.37
N ASN A 181 17.20 -94.18 -10.58
CA ASN A 181 17.81 -95.08 -11.57
C ASN A 181 19.17 -95.62 -11.10
N TRP A 182 20.01 -94.77 -10.50
CA TRP A 182 21.32 -95.15 -9.99
C TRP A 182 21.22 -96.16 -8.84
N VAL A 183 20.32 -95.94 -7.87
CA VAL A 183 20.08 -96.88 -6.77
C VAL A 183 19.64 -98.24 -7.32
N GLY A 184 18.65 -98.27 -8.21
CA GLY A 184 18.19 -99.52 -8.81
C GLY A 184 19.26 -100.26 -9.63
N ALA A 185 20.17 -99.52 -10.28
CA ALA A 185 21.31 -100.11 -10.97
C ALA A 185 22.34 -100.71 -9.99
N GLN A 186 22.63 -100.03 -8.88
CA GLN A 186 23.51 -100.53 -7.82
C GLN A 186 22.97 -101.82 -7.21
N GLU A 187 21.66 -101.89 -6.93
CA GLU A 187 21.02 -103.11 -6.40
C GLU A 187 21.13 -104.28 -7.37
N LYS A 188 20.87 -104.06 -8.67
CA LYS A 188 21.01 -105.09 -9.71
C LYS A 188 22.45 -105.58 -9.82
N LEU A 189 23.42 -104.65 -9.78
CA LEU A 189 24.84 -104.99 -9.81
C LEU A 189 25.24 -105.82 -8.58
N ALA A 190 24.80 -105.42 -7.38
CA ALA A 190 25.03 -106.17 -6.15
C ALA A 190 24.45 -107.60 -6.23
N LEU A 191 23.22 -107.75 -6.74
CA LEU A 191 22.60 -109.06 -6.95
C LEU A 191 23.37 -109.91 -7.95
N ALA A 192 23.80 -109.34 -9.08
CA ALA A 192 24.60 -110.03 -10.08
C ALA A 192 25.95 -110.51 -9.49
N ASN A 193 26.60 -109.68 -8.67
CA ASN A 193 27.83 -110.04 -7.97
C ASN A 193 27.63 -111.21 -6.99
N VAL A 194 26.52 -111.23 -6.24
CA VAL A 194 26.17 -112.36 -5.36
C VAL A 194 25.96 -113.64 -6.18
N ARG A 195 25.18 -113.57 -7.27
CA ARG A 195 24.96 -114.72 -8.17
C ARG A 195 26.26 -115.25 -8.77
N TRP A 196 27.15 -114.36 -9.19
CA TRP A 196 28.46 -114.73 -9.72
C TRP A 196 29.33 -115.44 -8.67
N LYS A 197 29.31 -114.99 -7.42
CA LYS A 197 30.01 -115.66 -6.31
C LYS A 197 29.49 -117.09 -6.10
N LEU A 198 28.16 -117.26 -5.99
CA LEU A 198 27.54 -118.57 -5.82
C LEU A 198 27.87 -119.53 -6.98
N TYR A 199 27.77 -119.05 -8.22
CA TYR A 199 28.13 -119.85 -9.40
C TYR A 199 29.59 -120.34 -9.38
N LYS A 200 30.53 -119.49 -8.96
CA LYS A 200 31.94 -119.90 -8.78
C LYS A 200 32.12 -120.95 -7.68
N GLU A 201 31.33 -120.87 -6.61
CA GLU A 201 31.33 -121.87 -5.53
C GLU A 201 30.79 -123.22 -6.03
N ASP A 202 29.68 -123.22 -6.78
CA ASP A 202 29.06 -124.43 -7.35
C ASP A 202 29.99 -125.18 -8.34
N LEU A 203 30.84 -124.45 -9.06
CA LEU A 203 31.86 -125.03 -9.95
C LEU A 203 33.08 -125.60 -9.20
N GLY A 204 33.14 -125.53 -7.88
CA GLY A 204 34.27 -125.98 -7.07
C GLY A 204 35.50 -125.07 -7.14
N LEU A 205 35.41 -123.91 -7.82
CA LEU A 205 36.50 -122.95 -8.00
C LEU A 205 36.78 -122.13 -6.73
N GLY A 206 35.87 -122.10 -5.76
CA GLY A 206 36.06 -121.41 -4.48
C GLY A 206 37.19 -121.98 -3.60
N LYS A 207 37.69 -123.19 -3.89
CA LYS A 207 38.84 -123.81 -3.20
C LYS A 207 40.13 -123.79 -4.01
N LEU A 208 40.11 -123.26 -5.23
CA LEU A 208 41.31 -123.05 -6.05
C LEU A 208 41.81 -121.64 -5.77
N ASN A 209 42.80 -121.53 -4.88
CA ASN A 209 43.56 -120.30 -4.68
C ASN A 209 44.33 -119.99 -5.96
N ILE A 210 43.77 -119.13 -6.79
CA ILE A 210 44.48 -118.51 -7.91
C ILE A 210 44.70 -117.06 -7.48
N SER A 211 45.95 -116.73 -7.19
CA SER A 211 46.44 -115.39 -6.83
C SER A 211 46.23 -114.36 -7.93
#